data_AF-A0A970IKT4-F1
#
_entry.id   AF-A0A970IKT4-F1
#
_cell.length_a   1.000
_cell.length_b   1.000
_cell.length_c   1.000
_cell.angle_alpha   90.00
_cell.angle_beta   90.00
_cell.angle_gamma   90.00
#
_symmetry.space_group_name_H-M   'P 1'
#
loop_
_entity.id
_entity.type
_entity.pdbx_description
1 polymer ?
#
loop_
_entity_poly.entity_id
_entity_poly.type
_entity_poly.pdbx_seq_one_letter_code
_entity_poly.pdbx_strand_id
1 'polypeptide(L)'
;LADRATAYAHAHANVLQEDALRQVYADLHFDNLISTAEGHLFLLDYELLQIAPRDYVLDVWQRMTIHPFTYANEEDHEKTHPRDYANLLPWLRKYAPELFVHPQVRERVAVYGLLYEMRILQSYPNADWPIERMEAYLDGMTW
;
A
#
# COMPACT_ATOMS: atom_id res chain seq x y z
N LEU A 1 4.87 20.00 4.32
CA LEU A 1 4.29 18.75 3.79
C LEU A 1 3.10 18.99 2.87
N ALA A 2 2.04 19.66 3.32
CA ALA A 2 0.81 19.87 2.53
C ALA A 2 1.05 20.42 1.11
N ASP A 3 1.88 21.46 0.97
CA ASP A 3 2.23 22.02 -0.35
C ASP A 3 2.96 21.02 -1.25
N ARG A 4 3.85 20.18 -0.67
CA ARG A 4 4.55 19.12 -1.41
C ARG A 4 3.57 18.05 -1.88
N ALA A 5 2.68 17.59 -0.99
CA ALA A 5 1.68 16.57 -1.33
C ALA A 5 0.71 17.06 -2.41
N THR A 6 0.24 18.30 -2.30
CA THR A 6 -0.62 18.95 -3.30
C THR A 6 0.11 19.11 -4.63
N ALA A 7 1.36 19.59 -4.63
CA ALA A 7 2.15 19.72 -5.84
C ALA A 7 2.41 18.37 -6.52
N TYR A 8 2.71 17.33 -5.74
CA TYR A 8 2.90 15.96 -6.24
C TYR A 8 1.62 15.41 -6.88
N ALA A 9 0.48 15.52 -6.18
CA ALA A 9 -0.81 15.09 -6.69
C ALA A 9 -1.19 15.82 -7.98
N HIS A 10 -0.97 17.14 -8.06
CA HIS A 10 -1.20 17.90 -9.29
C HIS A 10 -0.29 17.49 -10.44
N ALA A 11 1.01 17.32 -10.16
CA ALA A 11 1.99 16.93 -11.17
C ALA A 11 1.73 15.53 -11.73
N HIS A 12 1.04 14.66 -11.00
CA HIS A 12 0.84 13.26 -11.34
C HIS A 12 -0.64 12.87 -11.48
N ALA A 13 -1.59 13.81 -11.45
CA ALA A 13 -3.02 13.49 -11.51
C ALA A 13 -3.40 12.65 -12.74
N ASN A 14 -2.66 12.79 -13.85
CA ASN A 14 -2.86 12.01 -15.07
C ASN A 14 -2.57 10.52 -14.92
N VAL A 15 -1.80 10.08 -13.91
CA VAL A 15 -1.50 8.66 -13.67
C VAL A 15 -2.71 7.90 -13.11
N LEU A 16 -3.73 8.61 -12.64
CA LEU A 16 -4.96 8.03 -12.08
C LEU A 16 -6.01 7.70 -13.14
N GLN A 17 -5.66 7.74 -14.44
CA GLN A 17 -6.59 7.32 -15.50
C GLN A 17 -7.10 5.91 -15.23
N GLU A 18 -8.41 5.70 -15.31
CA GLU A 18 -9.03 4.41 -15.07
C GLU A 18 -8.81 3.47 -16.25
N ASP A 19 -7.68 2.76 -16.22
CA ASP A 19 -7.29 1.75 -17.18
C ASP A 19 -7.22 0.36 -16.55
N ALA A 20 -7.36 -0.68 -17.39
CA ALA A 20 -7.19 -2.08 -16.98
C ALA A 20 -7.97 -2.50 -15.72
N LEU A 21 -9.17 -1.96 -15.51
CA LEU A 21 -10.00 -2.21 -14.33
C LEU A 21 -10.28 -3.71 -14.11
N ARG A 22 -10.11 -4.17 -12.87
CA ARG A 22 -10.38 -5.55 -12.42
C ARG A 22 -11.08 -5.53 -11.07
N GLN A 23 -11.70 -6.65 -10.71
CA GLN A 23 -12.00 -6.91 -9.31
C GLN A 23 -10.67 -7.12 -8.58
N VAL A 24 -10.41 -6.27 -7.59
CA VAL A 24 -9.19 -6.32 -6.78
C VAL A 24 -9.56 -6.55 -5.32
N TYR A 25 -8.68 -7.25 -4.61
CA TYR A 25 -8.73 -7.31 -3.16
C TYR A 25 -7.74 -6.29 -2.60
N ALA A 26 -8.26 -5.12 -2.21
CA ALA A 26 -7.44 -3.97 -1.86
C ALA A 26 -6.85 -4.02 -0.45
N ASP A 27 -7.26 -5.00 0.36
CA ASP A 27 -6.90 -5.11 1.77
C ASP A 27 -6.14 -6.41 2.08
N LEU A 28 -5.33 -6.85 1.12
CA LEU A 28 -4.51 -8.05 1.25
C LEU A 28 -3.25 -7.77 2.09
N HIS A 29 -3.41 -7.71 3.42
CA HIS A 29 -2.32 -7.68 4.41
C HIS A 29 -2.23 -8.98 5.21
N PHE A 30 -1.21 -9.12 6.05
CA PHE A 30 -0.92 -10.37 6.75
C PHE A 30 -2.00 -10.81 7.74
N ASP A 31 -2.75 -9.89 8.37
CA ASP A 31 -3.87 -10.27 9.25
C ASP A 31 -5.05 -10.89 8.48
N ASN A 32 -5.16 -10.58 7.18
CA ASN A 32 -6.20 -11.14 6.30
C ASN A 32 -5.76 -12.44 5.60
N LEU A 33 -4.68 -13.06 6.09
CA LEU A 33 -4.12 -14.32 5.59
C LEU A 33 -4.03 -15.37 6.71
N ILE A 34 -4.68 -16.51 6.52
CA ILE A 34 -4.44 -17.70 7.35
C ILE A 34 -3.52 -18.65 6.59
N SER A 35 -2.41 -19.03 7.23
CA SER A 35 -1.59 -20.15 6.78
C SER A 35 -1.80 -21.38 7.65
N THR A 36 -1.87 -22.57 7.05
CA THR A 36 -1.93 -23.83 7.78
C THR A 36 -0.56 -24.51 7.83
N ALA A 37 -0.39 -25.45 8.77
CA ALA A 37 0.85 -26.23 8.88
C ALA A 37 1.15 -27.04 7.60
N GLU A 38 0.12 -27.39 6.83
CA GLU A 38 0.21 -28.09 5.55
C GLU A 38 0.53 -27.16 4.37
N GLY A 39 0.66 -25.85 4.60
CA GLY A 39 1.02 -24.86 3.60
C GLY A 39 -0.17 -24.33 2.78
N HIS A 40 -1.40 -24.51 3.23
CA HIS A 40 -2.56 -23.85 2.61
C HIS A 40 -2.63 -22.39 3.04
N LEU A 41 -3.07 -21.53 2.12
CA LEU A 41 -3.36 -20.12 2.37
C LEU A 41 -4.85 -19.85 2.16
N PHE A 42 -5.47 -19.20 3.13
CA PHE A 42 -6.86 -18.74 3.06
C PHE A 42 -6.89 -17.22 3.20
N LEU A 43 -7.70 -16.58 2.36
CA LEU A 43 -7.95 -15.14 2.41
C LEU A 43 -9.22 -14.88 3.22
N LEU A 44 -9.18 -13.87 4.09
CA LEU A 44 -10.32 -13.41 4.89
C LEU A 44 -10.87 -12.08 4.37
N ASP A 45 -11.92 -11.56 5.02
CA ASP A 45 -12.34 -10.15 5.00
C ASP A 45 -12.44 -9.47 3.62
N TYR A 46 -13.31 -10.03 2.78
CA TYR A 46 -13.58 -9.56 1.41
C TYR A 46 -14.37 -8.24 1.32
N GLU A 47 -14.55 -7.49 2.41
CA GLU A 47 -15.39 -6.28 2.44
C GLU A 47 -14.83 -5.12 1.60
N LEU A 48 -13.50 -5.10 1.39
CA LEU A 48 -12.81 -4.14 0.54
C LEU A 48 -12.52 -4.68 -0.89
N LEU A 49 -13.29 -5.66 -1.35
CA LEU A 49 -13.34 -5.99 -2.77
C LEU A 49 -13.92 -4.82 -3.57
N GLN A 50 -13.20 -4.38 -4.59
CA GLN A 50 -13.65 -3.27 -5.44
C GLN A 50 -13.20 -3.41 -6.90
N ILE A 51 -13.81 -2.61 -7.79
CA ILE A 51 -13.34 -2.46 -9.16
C ILE A 51 -12.33 -1.32 -9.19
N ALA A 52 -11.08 -1.64 -9.50
CA ALA A 52 -9.99 -0.66 -9.57
C ALA A 52 -8.94 -1.12 -10.59
N PRO A 53 -7.99 -0.24 -10.96
CA PRO A 53 -6.80 -0.65 -11.69
C PRO A 53 -6.08 -1.78 -10.95
N ARG A 54 -5.51 -2.74 -11.69
CA ARG A 54 -4.91 -3.94 -11.09
C ARG A 54 -3.77 -3.62 -10.11
N ASP A 55 -2.99 -2.60 -10.43
CA ASP A 55 -1.87 -2.12 -9.61
C ASP A 55 -2.31 -1.47 -8.29
N TYR A 56 -3.60 -1.19 -8.11
CA TYR A 56 -4.14 -0.66 -6.85
C TYR A 56 -3.87 -1.58 -5.66
N VAL A 57 -3.77 -2.90 -5.89
CA VAL A 57 -3.40 -3.84 -4.82
C VAL A 57 -2.01 -3.59 -4.26
N LEU A 58 -1.10 -2.92 -5.00
CA LEU A 58 0.24 -2.63 -4.52
C LEU A 58 0.25 -1.61 -3.37
N ASP A 59 -0.81 -0.82 -3.19
CA ASP A 59 -0.93 0.17 -2.12
C ASP A 59 -0.76 -0.45 -0.73
N VAL A 60 -1.52 -1.51 -0.42
CA VAL A 60 -1.45 -2.17 0.91
C VAL A 60 -0.06 -2.75 1.19
N TRP A 61 0.58 -3.33 0.17
CA TRP A 61 1.93 -3.87 0.28
C TRP A 61 2.98 -2.77 0.49
N GLN A 62 2.83 -1.64 -0.20
CA GLN A 62 3.68 -0.47 0.00
C GLN A 62 3.50 0.11 1.40
N ARG A 63 2.27 0.19 1.91
CA ARG A 63 1.99 0.59 3.29
C ARG A 63 2.67 -0.35 4.29
N MET A 64 2.59 -1.67 4.10
CA MET A 64 3.30 -2.65 4.94
C MET A 64 4.82 -2.43 4.92
N THR A 65 5.42 -2.07 3.78
CA THR A 65 6.85 -1.77 3.69
C THR A 65 7.24 -0.47 4.37
N ILE A 66 6.43 0.59 4.25
CA ILE A 66 6.68 1.89 4.90
C ILE A 66 6.47 1.77 6.41
N HIS A 67 5.44 1.04 6.81
CA HIS A 67 5.05 0.96 8.21
C HIS A 67 4.50 -0.42 8.62
N PRO A 68 5.41 -1.35 8.91
CA PRO A 68 5.10 -2.72 9.32
C PRO A 68 4.15 -2.84 10.52
N PHE A 69 4.30 -1.93 11.49
CA PHE A 69 3.57 -1.98 12.77
C PHE A 69 2.07 -1.66 12.64
N THR A 70 1.58 -1.19 11.48
CA THR A 70 0.13 -1.01 11.28
C THR A 70 -0.62 -2.34 11.17
N TYR A 71 0.05 -3.40 10.75
CA TYR A 71 -0.56 -4.72 10.48
C TYR A 71 0.05 -5.80 11.36
N ALA A 72 0.61 -5.41 12.49
CA ALA A 72 1.06 -6.31 13.53
C ALA A 72 0.28 -5.96 14.79
N ASN A 73 -0.20 -6.98 15.50
CA ASN A 73 -0.79 -6.76 16.81
C ASN A 73 0.24 -6.12 17.75
N GLU A 74 -0.21 -5.24 18.65
CA GLU A 74 0.67 -4.57 19.61
C GLU A 74 1.50 -5.56 20.45
N GLU A 75 0.90 -6.71 20.79
CA GLU A 75 1.54 -7.81 21.52
C GLU A 75 2.72 -8.45 20.74
N ASP A 76 2.73 -8.32 19.41
CA ASP A 76 3.76 -8.86 18.52
C ASP A 76 4.72 -7.77 18.02
N HIS A 77 4.64 -6.53 18.53
CA HIS A 77 5.57 -5.46 18.15
C HIS A 77 7.04 -5.85 18.38
N GLU A 78 7.35 -6.59 19.45
CA GLU A 78 8.71 -7.06 19.73
C GLU A 78 9.22 -8.05 18.66
N LYS A 79 8.31 -8.75 18.00
CA LYS A 79 8.60 -9.73 16.93
C LYS A 79 8.55 -9.09 15.54
N THR A 80 8.07 -7.86 15.44
CA THR A 80 7.94 -7.14 14.17
C THR A 80 9.25 -6.45 13.84
N HIS A 81 9.85 -6.82 12.71
CA HIS A 81 11.12 -6.24 12.27
C HIS A 81 10.99 -5.60 10.88
N PRO A 82 11.25 -4.29 10.72
CA PRO A 82 11.12 -3.62 9.43
C PRO A 82 11.92 -4.24 8.27
N ARG A 83 13.06 -4.88 8.57
CA ARG A 83 13.86 -5.62 7.58
C ARG A 83 13.09 -6.76 6.89
N ASP A 84 12.11 -7.36 7.55
CA ASP A 84 11.34 -8.48 7.00
C ASP A 84 10.35 -8.01 5.93
N TYR A 85 9.99 -6.73 5.97
CA TYR A 85 9.05 -6.07 5.05
C TYR A 85 9.75 -5.39 3.86
N ALA A 86 11.09 -5.31 3.88
CA ALA A 86 11.87 -4.62 2.86
C ALA A 86 11.79 -5.28 1.47
N ASN A 87 11.47 -6.58 1.42
CA ASN A 87 11.46 -7.36 0.17
C ASN A 87 10.06 -7.61 -0.40
N LEU A 88 8.99 -7.08 0.20
CA LEU A 88 7.62 -7.36 -0.24
C LEU A 88 7.37 -6.94 -1.69
N LEU A 89 7.68 -5.69 -2.05
CA LEU A 89 7.51 -5.20 -3.42
C LEU A 89 8.46 -5.89 -4.41
N PRO A 90 9.76 -6.10 -4.10
CA PRO A 90 10.62 -6.95 -4.92
C PRO A 90 10.08 -8.37 -5.18
N TRP A 91 9.49 -9.02 -4.17
CA TRP A 91 8.89 -10.34 -4.32
C TRP A 91 7.63 -10.30 -5.17
N LEU A 92 6.74 -9.33 -4.96
CA LEU A 92 5.58 -9.14 -5.83
C LEU A 92 6.00 -8.89 -7.28
N ARG A 93 7.04 -8.08 -7.50
CA ARG A 93 7.55 -7.84 -8.85
C ARG A 93 8.08 -9.11 -9.51
N LYS A 94 8.68 -10.00 -8.72
CA LYS A 94 9.19 -11.29 -9.21
C LYS A 94 8.06 -12.28 -9.52
N TYR A 95 7.05 -12.38 -8.65
CA TYR A 95 6.05 -13.45 -8.72
C TYR A 95 4.70 -13.02 -9.33
N ALA A 96 4.42 -11.72 -9.38
CA ALA A 96 3.23 -11.11 -9.98
C ALA A 96 3.63 -9.86 -10.81
N PRO A 97 4.52 -10.00 -11.82
CA PRO A 97 5.03 -8.87 -12.61
C PRO A 97 3.93 -8.08 -13.33
N GLU A 98 2.78 -8.69 -13.59
CA GLU A 98 1.62 -8.07 -14.23
C GLU A 98 1.00 -6.93 -13.40
N LEU A 99 1.30 -6.83 -12.10
CA LEU A 99 0.91 -5.69 -11.25
C LEU A 99 1.75 -4.44 -11.55
N PHE A 100 2.88 -4.59 -12.22
CA PHE A 100 3.89 -3.53 -12.43
C PHE A 100 3.97 -3.02 -13.86
N VAL A 101 2.96 -3.34 -14.69
CA VAL A 101 2.97 -3.06 -16.14
C VAL A 101 2.75 -1.58 -16.46
N HIS A 102 2.07 -0.83 -15.58
CA HIS A 102 1.80 0.58 -15.81
C HIS A 102 3.14 1.36 -15.87
N PRO A 103 3.41 2.16 -16.92
CA PRO A 103 4.71 2.82 -17.10
C PRO A 103 5.11 3.74 -15.93
N GLN A 104 4.11 4.28 -15.23
CA GLN A 104 4.26 5.17 -14.08
C GLN A 104 3.68 4.52 -12.81
N VAL A 105 3.83 3.19 -12.66
CA VAL A 105 3.24 2.44 -11.54
C VAL A 105 3.72 2.96 -10.18
N ARG A 106 4.97 3.43 -10.07
CA ARG A 106 5.49 3.98 -8.82
C ARG A 106 4.76 5.27 -8.45
N GLU A 107 4.66 6.21 -9.38
CA GLU A 107 3.96 7.47 -9.16
C GLU A 107 2.49 7.21 -8.81
N ARG A 108 1.85 6.25 -9.49
CA ARG A 108 0.46 5.88 -9.24
C ARG A 108 0.24 5.30 -7.84
N VAL A 109 1.09 4.36 -7.41
CA VAL A 109 1.05 3.79 -6.06
C VAL A 109 1.34 4.85 -4.99
N ALA A 110 2.26 5.80 -5.24
CA ALA A 110 2.51 6.91 -4.33
C ALA A 110 1.28 7.80 -4.18
N VAL A 111 0.55 8.09 -5.27
CA VAL A 111 -0.70 8.85 -5.20
C VAL A 111 -1.78 8.08 -4.44
N TYR A 112 -1.92 6.76 -4.63
CA TYR A 112 -2.84 5.94 -3.83
C TYR A 112 -2.55 6.06 -2.33
N GLY A 113 -1.28 5.90 -1.94
CA GLY A 113 -0.84 6.03 -0.56
C GLY A 113 -1.09 7.41 0.03
N LEU A 114 -0.80 8.48 -0.72
CA LEU A 114 -1.11 9.85 -0.28
C LEU A 114 -2.61 10.06 -0.04
N LEU A 115 -3.47 9.58 -0.94
CA LEU A 115 -4.93 9.67 -0.78
C LEU A 115 -5.43 8.87 0.44
N TYR A 116 -4.82 7.71 0.69
CA TYR A 116 -5.10 6.90 1.88
C TYR A 116 -4.74 7.67 3.16
N GLU A 117 -3.52 8.19 3.27
CA GLU A 117 -3.09 8.92 4.48
C GLU A 117 -3.90 10.21 4.70
N MET A 118 -4.29 10.91 3.62
CA MET A 118 -5.20 12.07 3.72
C MET A 118 -6.58 11.67 4.29
N ARG A 119 -7.11 10.51 3.89
CA ARG A 119 -8.38 9.99 4.43
C ARG A 119 -8.24 9.65 5.92
N ILE A 120 -7.10 9.11 6.33
CA ILE A 120 -6.81 8.86 7.74
C ILE A 120 -6.76 10.17 8.52
N LEU A 121 -6.06 11.20 8.02
CA LEU A 121 -6.02 12.53 8.67
C LEU A 121 -7.41 13.16 8.78
N GLN A 122 -8.28 12.98 7.78
CA GLN A 122 -9.65 13.47 7.84
C GLN A 122 -10.44 12.82 9.00
N SER A 123 -10.25 11.52 9.22
CA SER A 123 -10.90 10.78 10.30
C SER A 123 -10.24 11.02 11.67
N TYR A 124 -8.93 11.29 11.68
CA TYR A 124 -8.10 11.44 12.87
C TYR A 124 -7.21 12.70 12.75
N PRO A 125 -7.77 13.91 12.88
CA PRO A 125 -7.08 15.16 12.55
C PRO A 125 -5.91 15.51 13.49
N ASN A 126 -5.79 14.82 14.63
CA ASN A 126 -4.71 15.02 15.59
C ASN A 126 -3.64 13.90 15.52
N ALA A 127 -3.70 13.03 14.52
CA ALA A 127 -2.74 11.96 14.32
C ALA A 127 -1.48 12.47 13.59
N ASP A 128 -0.30 12.19 14.15
CA ASP A 128 0.98 12.57 13.53
C ASP A 128 1.49 11.51 12.54
N TRP A 129 1.17 10.24 12.75
CA TRP A 129 1.67 9.13 11.92
C TRP A 129 1.34 9.22 10.42
N PRO A 130 0.17 9.75 9.96
CA PRO A 130 -0.07 9.86 8.52
C PRO A 130 0.84 10.88 7.88
N ILE A 131 1.18 11.97 8.59
CA ILE A 131 2.11 13.02 8.13
C ILE A 131 3.48 12.41 7.88
N GLU A 132 3.99 11.61 8.82
CA GLU A 132 5.27 10.90 8.69
C GLU A 132 5.27 9.93 7.50
N ARG A 133 4.19 9.16 7.32
CA ARG A 133 4.06 8.19 6.22
C ARG A 133 3.97 8.85 4.85
N MET A 134 3.33 10.03 4.78
CA MET A 134 3.23 10.80 3.52
C MET A 134 4.61 11.22 2.99
N GLU A 135 5.59 11.48 3.84
CA GLU A 135 6.96 11.80 3.40
C GLU A 135 7.61 10.64 2.63
N ALA A 136 7.40 9.40 3.08
CA ALA A 136 7.94 8.22 2.42
C ALA A 136 7.44 8.05 0.97
N TYR A 137 6.20 8.44 0.67
CA TYR A 137 5.68 8.42 -0.70
C TYR A 137 6.27 9.56 -1.56
N LEU A 138 6.58 10.70 -0.96
CA LEU A 138 7.11 11.87 -1.66
C LEU A 138 8.61 11.79 -1.96
N ASP A 139 9.36 11.04 -1.17
CA ASP A 139 10.81 10.88 -1.35
C ASP A 139 11.18 9.86 -2.44
N GLY A 140 10.18 9.17 -2.99
CA GLY A 140 10.31 8.24 -4.11
C GLY A 140 10.54 6.79 -3.67
N MET A 141 9.79 5.86 -4.27
CA MET A 141 9.82 4.45 -3.89
C MET A 141 10.90 3.67 -4.65
N THR A 142 11.65 2.83 -3.94
CA THR A 142 12.69 1.96 -4.51
C THR A 142 12.26 0.50 -4.46
N TRP A 143 11.95 -0.09 -5.61
CA TRP A 143 11.69 -1.53 -5.81
C TRP A 143 11.72 -1.91 -7.29
#